data_AF-A0A7T6Z0Q0-F1
#
_entry.id   AF-A0A7T6Z0Q0-F1
#
_cell.length_a   1.000
_cell.length_b   1.000
_cell.length_c   1.000
_cell.angle_alpha   90.00
_cell.angle_beta   90.00
_cell.angle_gamma   90.00
#
_symmetry.space_group_name_H-M   'P 1'
#
loop_
_entity.id
_entity.type
_entity.pdbx_description
1 polymer ?
#
loop_
_entity_poly.entity_id
_entity_poly.type
_entity_poly.pdbx_seq_one_letter_code
_entity_poly.pdbx_strand_id
1 'polypeptide(L)'
;MATLQKRSIDFNRKVKISNDGGELSSDTGELLFLELDEKLGFFHTLDKHLHLKDERQYHFHSNEHMLHQKIYQMIASYARMMRLIN
;
A
#
# COMPACT_ATOMS: atom_id res chain seq x y z
N MET A 1 -8.61 -1.67 -32.29
CA MET A 1 -8.88 -2.61 -31.17
C MET A 1 -7.67 -2.58 -30.26
N ALA A 2 -7.76 -1.93 -29.09
CA ALA A 2 -6.64 -1.81 -28.18
C ALA A 2 -6.50 -3.12 -27.40
N THR A 3 -5.44 -3.88 -27.65
CA THR A 3 -5.15 -5.10 -26.90
C THR A 3 -4.93 -4.75 -25.44
N LEU A 4 -5.76 -5.28 -24.56
CA LEU A 4 -5.67 -5.07 -23.11
C LEU A 4 -4.28 -5.57 -22.63
N GLN A 5 -3.44 -4.65 -22.16
CA GLN A 5 -2.08 -4.97 -21.71
C GLN A 5 -2.15 -5.75 -20.39
N LYS A 6 -2.04 -7.08 -20.47
CA LYS A 6 -1.91 -7.95 -19.30
C LYS A 6 -0.48 -7.88 -18.78
N ARG A 7 -0.27 -7.29 -17.61
CA ARG A 7 1.04 -7.20 -16.96
C ARG A 7 1.10 -8.16 -15.78
N SER A 8 2.22 -8.85 -15.64
CA SER A 8 2.52 -9.65 -14.45
C SER A 8 3.26 -8.77 -13.44
N ILE A 9 3.02 -9.02 -12.17
CA ILE A 9 3.71 -8.35 -11.05
C ILE A 9 5.08 -9.02 -10.88
N ASP A 10 6.15 -8.25 -10.64
CA ASP A 10 7.49 -8.83 -10.47
C ASP A 10 7.60 -9.60 -9.15
N PHE A 11 6.93 -9.10 -8.09
CA PHE A 11 6.87 -9.74 -6.78
C PHE A 11 6.20 -11.13 -6.80
N ASN A 12 5.22 -11.34 -7.69
CA ASN A 12 4.59 -12.64 -7.89
C ASN A 12 4.11 -12.81 -9.33
N ARG A 13 4.94 -13.45 -10.16
CA ARG A 13 4.66 -13.72 -11.58
C ARG A 13 3.42 -14.61 -11.84
N LYS A 14 2.88 -15.25 -10.80
CA LYS A 14 1.64 -16.03 -10.89
C LYS A 14 0.39 -15.14 -10.84
N VAL A 15 0.50 -13.93 -10.28
CA VAL A 15 -0.58 -12.94 -10.29
C VAL A 15 -0.52 -12.19 -11.61
N LYS A 16 -1.63 -12.21 -12.34
CA LYS A 16 -1.78 -11.51 -13.62
C LYS A 16 -2.88 -10.48 -13.49
N ILE A 17 -2.55 -9.23 -13.78
CA ILE A 17 -3.48 -8.13 -13.65
C ILE A 17 -4.05 -7.83 -15.03
N SER A 18 -5.37 -7.87 -15.14
CA SER A 18 -6.10 -7.37 -16.29
C SER A 18 -6.70 -6.00 -15.96
N ASN A 19 -6.57 -5.05 -16.89
CA ASN A 19 -7.24 -3.76 -16.79
C ASN A 19 -8.62 -3.84 -17.46
N ASP A 20 -9.40 -4.86 -17.12
CA ASP A 20 -10.73 -5.15 -17.68
C ASP A 20 -11.85 -4.42 -16.93
N GLY A 21 -11.48 -3.60 -15.94
CA GLY A 21 -12.43 -2.90 -15.07
C GLY A 21 -13.07 -3.80 -14.02
N GLY A 22 -12.58 -5.03 -13.84
CA GLY A 22 -13.00 -5.91 -12.75
C GLY A 22 -12.58 -5.38 -11.38
N GLU A 23 -13.36 -5.73 -10.35
CA GLU A 23 -13.00 -5.42 -8.96
C GLU A 23 -11.76 -6.24 -8.56
N LEU A 24 -10.75 -5.54 -8.05
CA LEU A 24 -9.59 -6.17 -7.45
C LEU A 24 -9.96 -6.61 -6.03
N SER A 25 -9.69 -7.87 -5.69
CA SER A 25 -9.80 -8.30 -4.30
C SER A 25 -8.79 -7.54 -3.43
N SER A 26 -9.12 -7.39 -2.13
CA SER A 26 -8.25 -6.78 -1.11
C SER A 26 -6.79 -7.22 -1.23
N ASP A 27 -6.55 -8.55 -1.25
CA ASP A 27 -5.21 -9.15 -1.28
C ASP A 27 -4.47 -8.83 -2.59
N THR A 28 -5.20 -8.66 -3.70
CA THR A 28 -4.60 -8.28 -4.99
C THR A 28 -4.24 -6.79 -5.02
N GLY A 29 -5.05 -5.94 -4.39
CA GLY A 29 -4.78 -4.51 -4.24
C GLY A 29 -3.55 -4.21 -3.39
N GLU A 30 -3.33 -4.97 -2.31
CA GLU A 30 -2.14 -4.86 -1.47
C GLU A 30 -0.85 -5.22 -2.23
N LEU A 31 -0.84 -6.37 -2.93
CA LEU A 31 0.30 -6.80 -3.76
C LEU A 31 0.65 -5.79 -4.86
N LEU A 32 -0.38 -5.17 -5.43
CA LEU A 32 -0.24 -4.13 -6.44
C LEU A 32 0.48 -2.89 -5.90
N PHE A 33 0.07 -2.45 -4.71
CA PHE A 33 0.65 -1.27 -4.09
C PHE A 33 2.06 -1.53 -3.59
N LEU A 34 2.36 -2.73 -3.09
CA LEU A 34 3.74 -3.14 -2.78
C LEU A 34 4.67 -3.02 -4.00
N GLU A 35 4.24 -3.53 -5.15
CA GLU A 35 5.02 -3.40 -6.39
C GLU A 35 5.15 -1.94 -6.84
N LEU A 36 4.08 -1.14 -6.70
CA LEU A 36 4.12 0.29 -7.00
C LEU A 36 5.13 1.01 -6.11
N ASP A 37 5.11 0.73 -4.81
CA ASP A 37 6.04 1.33 -3.86
C ASP A 37 7.49 0.94 -4.16
N GLU A 38 7.76 -0.34 -4.43
CA GLU A 38 9.11 -0.80 -4.81
C GLU A 38 9.62 -0.11 -6.07
N LYS A 39 8.76 0.11 -7.07
CA LYS A 39 9.17 0.72 -8.35
C LYS A 39 9.30 2.24 -8.27
N LEU A 40 8.46 2.90 -7.50
CA LEU A 40 8.40 4.37 -7.44
C LEU A 40 9.12 4.95 -6.22
N GLY A 41 9.47 4.13 -5.23
CA GLY A 41 9.99 4.57 -3.94
C GLY A 41 9.01 5.52 -3.25
N PHE A 42 7.72 5.17 -3.26
CA PHE A 42 6.65 6.06 -2.79
C PHE A 42 6.82 6.37 -1.29
N PHE A 43 6.97 5.35 -0.45
CA PHE A 43 7.18 5.51 0.98
C PHE A 43 8.51 6.17 1.30
N HIS A 44 9.57 5.84 0.56
CA HIS A 44 10.86 6.54 0.71
C HIS A 44 10.72 8.06 0.47
N THR A 45 9.99 8.43 -0.58
CA THR A 45 9.73 9.84 -0.91
C THR A 45 8.87 10.50 0.16
N LEU A 46 7.84 9.79 0.62
CA LEU A 46 6.91 10.27 1.63
C LEU A 46 7.61 10.51 2.97
N ASP A 47 8.46 9.59 3.44
CA ASP A 47 9.23 9.75 4.69
C ASP A 47 10.22 10.92 4.62
N LYS A 48 10.72 11.22 3.42
CA LYS A 48 11.68 12.31 3.20
C LYS A 48 11.04 13.69 3.21
N HIS A 49 9.75 13.79 2.88
CA HIS A 49 9.05 15.06 2.71
C HIS A 49 7.99 15.33 3.77
N LEU A 50 7.43 14.28 4.38
CA LEU A 50 6.37 14.40 5.36
C LEU A 50 6.92 14.27 6.77
N HIS A 51 7.21 15.41 7.38
CA HIS A 51 7.59 15.48 8.79
C HIS A 51 6.38 15.83 9.64
N LEU A 52 5.88 14.84 10.37
CA LEU A 52 4.79 15.02 11.32
C LEU A 52 5.35 15.50 12.66
N LYS A 53 4.83 16.63 13.16
CA LYS A 53 5.14 17.09 14.52
C LYS A 53 4.43 16.19 15.50
N ASP A 54 5.21 15.45 16.29
CA ASP A 54 4.70 14.56 17.31
C ASP A 54 5.04 15.08 18.70
N GLU A 55 4.01 15.36 19.47
CA GLU A 55 4.14 15.79 20.87
C GLU A 55 3.87 14.63 21.85
N ARG A 56 3.63 13.42 21.33
CA ARG A 56 3.35 12.24 22.17
C ARG A 56 4.60 11.81 22.93
N GLN A 57 4.47 11.76 24.26
CA GLN A 57 5.58 11.44 25.16
C GLN A 57 6.03 9.97 25.12
N TYR A 58 5.13 9.04 24.77
CA TYR A 58 5.42 7.61 24.73
C TYR A 58 4.81 7.03 23.46
N HIS A 59 5.67 6.68 22.49
CA HIS A 59 5.27 6.02 21.26
C HIS A 59 6.18 4.82 20.99
N PHE A 60 5.57 3.68 20.65
CA PHE A 60 6.29 2.45 20.26
C PHE A 60 6.60 2.41 18.76
N HIS A 61 5.83 3.15 17.96
CA HIS A 61 5.96 3.19 16.51
C HIS A 61 6.16 4.63 16.05
N SER A 62 7.02 4.80 15.05
CA SER A 62 7.24 6.11 14.43
C SER A 62 6.02 6.54 13.60
N ASN A 63 5.92 7.84 13.33
CA ASN A 63 4.82 8.40 12.54
C ASN A 63 4.79 7.87 11.11
N GLU A 64 5.97 7.70 10.52
CA GLU A 64 6.17 7.11 9.21
C GLU A 64 5.54 5.71 9.17
N HIS A 65 5.89 4.86 10.13
CA HIS A 65 5.36 3.50 10.23
C HIS A 65 3.83 3.51 10.38
N MET A 66 3.29 4.34 11.28
CA MET A 66 1.84 4.44 11.48
C MET A 66 1.10 4.91 10.21
N LEU A 67 1.71 5.82 9.46
CA LEU A 67 1.15 6.34 8.23
C LEU A 67 1.19 5.30 7.11
N HIS A 68 2.31 4.56 6.98
CA HIS A 68 2.41 3.45 6.03
C HIS A 68 1.28 2.45 6.28
N GLN A 69 1.10 2.02 7.54
CA GLN A 69 0.02 1.11 7.92
C GLN A 69 -1.38 1.65 7.55
N LYS A 70 -1.64 2.93 7.79
CA LYS A 70 -2.92 3.55 7.42
C LYS A 70 -3.16 3.53 5.91
N ILE A 71 -2.12 3.80 5.12
CA ILE A 71 -2.21 3.78 3.66
C ILE A 71 -2.49 2.35 3.17
N TYR A 72 -1.77 1.35 3.68
CA TYR A 72 -2.05 -0.06 3.38
C TYR A 72 -3.48 -0.47 3.74
N GLN A 73 -3.96 -0.08 4.93
CA GLN A 73 -5.33 -0.37 5.36
C GLN A 73 -6.39 0.26 4.45
N MET A 74 -6.16 1.50 3.99
CA MET A 74 -7.06 2.18 3.06
C MET A 74 -7.11 1.48 1.70
N ILE A 75 -5.96 1.05 1.18
CA ILE A 75 -5.85 0.42 -0.15
C ILE A 75 -6.45 -0.98 -0.16
N ALA A 76 -6.13 -1.78 0.85
CA ALA A 76 -6.70 -3.12 1.00
C ALA A 76 -8.19 -3.08 1.43
N SER A 77 -8.81 -1.90 1.53
CA SER A 77 -10.21 -1.75 1.95
C SER A 77 -10.51 -2.42 3.29
N TYR A 78 -9.51 -2.51 4.18
CA TYR A 78 -9.71 -2.94 5.56
C TYR A 78 -10.40 -1.80 6.32
N ALA A 79 -11.72 -1.71 6.16
CA ALA A 79 -12.57 -0.78 6.91
C ALA A 79 -12.53 -1.03 8.44
N ARG A 80 -11.84 -2.08 8.91
CA ARG A 80 -11.95 -2.54 10.29
C ARG A 80 -10.78 -3.42 10.73
N MET A 81 -9.60 -2.83 10.91
CA MET A 81 -8.52 -3.46 11.70
C MET A 81 -7.88 -2.44 12.66
N MET A 82 -8.70 -1.64 13.35
CA MET A 82 -8.28 -0.93 14.56
C MET A 82 -8.58 -1.78 15.79
N ARG A 83 -7.99 -2.98 15.83
CA ARG A 83 -7.86 -3.80 17.03
C ARG A 83 -6.63 -4.64 16.81
N LEU A 84 -5.47 -4.15 17.24
CA LEU A 84 -4.31 -4.94 17.70
C LEU A 84 -3.07 -4.07 17.96
N ILE A 85 -3.24 -2.78 18.24
CA ILE A 85 -2.15 -1.98 18.84
C ILE A 85 -2.77 -1.18 19.97
N ASN A 86 -2.89 -1.83 21.13
CA ASN A 86 -2.99 -1.22 22.45
C ASN A 86 -1.94 -1.93 23.31
#